data_AF-U2JCS8-F1
#
_entry.id   AF-U2JCS8-F1
#
_cell.length_a   1.000
_cell.length_b   1.000
_cell.length_c   1.000
_cell.angle_alpha   90.00
_cell.angle_beta   90.00
_cell.angle_gamma   90.00
#
_symmetry.space_group_name_H-M   'P 1'
#
loop_
_entity.id
_entity.type
_entity.pdbx_description
1 polymer ?
#
loop_
_entity_poly.entity_id
_entity_poly.type
_entity_poly.pdbx_seq_one_letter_code
_entity_poly.pdbx_strand_id
1 'polypeptide(L)'
;MSGQDIDILYRDINQIRNELVDVVEKCKIQNAYTTCLWHNVLNSKILYDSSDKLKCIVNRFDIDYPQKLKQTILSHHMNLLTGYLPSYDKQIIKAAMRKDIVSFNHRVTAFLETYFDLIFALNMLTHPGEKRMIDYAEQNAQYLPRHFQKNIKRLIYGATGHPNEIQDILNDILNELTLLLHNN
;
A
#
# COMPACT_ATOMS: atom_id res chain seq x y z
N MET A 1 -7.71 6.51 33.67
CA MET A 1 -7.23 7.87 33.31
C MET A 1 -7.80 8.16 31.94
N SER A 2 -8.66 9.17 31.79
CA SER A 2 -9.23 9.57 30.50
C SER A 2 -8.49 10.80 29.99
N GLY A 3 -7.45 10.57 29.19
CA GLY A 3 -6.80 11.60 28.40
C GLY A 3 -6.90 11.21 26.91
N GLN A 4 -6.87 12.20 26.03
CA GLN A 4 -6.72 11.96 24.61
C GLN A 4 -5.21 11.87 24.31
N ASP A 5 -4.76 10.76 23.73
CA ASP A 5 -3.37 10.64 23.29
C ASP A 5 -3.10 11.59 22.12
N ILE A 6 -1.98 12.32 22.18
CA ILE A 6 -1.54 13.28 21.16
C ILE A 6 -0.11 12.94 20.77
N ASP A 7 0.10 12.64 19.49
CA ASP A 7 1.42 12.48 18.89
C ASP A 7 1.84 13.78 18.20
N ILE A 8 3.04 14.28 18.52
CA ILE A 8 3.64 15.46 17.89
C ILE A 8 4.88 15.02 17.10
N LEU A 9 4.93 15.38 15.81
CA LEU A 9 6.02 15.04 14.92
C LEU A 9 6.61 16.30 14.27
N TYR A 10 7.93 16.45 14.35
CA TYR A 10 8.68 17.51 13.67
C TYR A 10 9.20 17.00 12.33
N ARG A 11 8.92 17.72 11.25
CA ARG A 11 9.40 17.41 9.90
C ARG A 11 9.88 18.67 9.19
N ASP A 12 10.87 18.51 8.30
CA ASP A 12 11.30 19.57 7.40
C ASP A 12 10.31 19.72 6.24
N ILE A 13 9.77 20.92 6.07
CA ILE A 13 8.81 21.24 5.01
C ILE A 13 9.40 21.10 3.60
N ASN A 14 10.71 21.35 3.43
CA ASN A 14 11.40 21.12 2.17
C ASN A 14 11.53 19.63 1.87
N GLN A 15 11.74 18.79 2.90
CA GLN A 15 11.76 17.35 2.73
C GLN A 15 10.38 16.84 2.29
N ILE A 16 9.30 17.31 2.91
CA ILE A 16 7.93 16.99 2.50
C ILE A 16 7.72 17.34 1.02
N ARG A 17 8.06 18.57 0.62
CA ARG A 17 7.94 19.01 -0.77
C ARG A 17 8.75 18.12 -1.72
N ASN A 18 10.00 17.81 -1.38
CA ASN A 18 10.89 17.04 -2.25
C ASN A 18 10.39 15.60 -2.43
N GLU A 19 9.85 15.00 -1.38
CA GLU A 19 9.26 13.66 -1.45
C GLU A 19 7.99 13.65 -2.31
N LEU A 20 7.13 14.67 -2.19
CA LEU A 20 5.97 14.83 -3.07
C LEU A 20 6.37 15.05 -4.54
N VAL A 21 7.39 15.86 -4.81
CA VAL A 21 7.95 16.02 -6.17
C VAL A 21 8.42 14.67 -6.71
N ASP A 22 9.15 13.91 -5.90
CA ASP A 22 9.69 12.62 -6.33
C ASP A 22 8.57 11.61 -6.64
N VAL A 23 7.54 11.52 -5.79
CA VAL A 23 6.42 10.58 -5.98
C VAL A 23 5.47 11.06 -7.09
N VAL A 24 4.93 12.27 -6.99
CA VAL A 24 3.82 12.74 -7.82
C VAL A 24 4.31 13.19 -9.20
N GLU A 25 5.40 13.95 -9.27
CA GLU A 25 5.88 14.53 -10.54
C GLU A 25 6.88 13.60 -11.24
N LYS A 26 7.81 13.00 -10.49
CA LYS A 26 8.84 12.11 -11.06
C LYS A 26 8.42 10.65 -11.09
N CYS A 27 7.28 10.30 -10.51
CA CYS A 27 6.77 8.92 -10.46
C CYS A 27 7.77 7.94 -9.82
N LYS A 28 8.57 8.40 -8.85
CA LYS A 28 9.46 7.53 -8.08
C LYS A 28 8.65 6.84 -7.00
N ILE A 29 8.57 5.52 -7.11
CA ILE A 29 7.81 4.69 -6.19
C ILE A 29 8.69 4.19 -5.04
N GLN A 30 8.05 3.84 -3.92
CA GLN A 30 8.67 3.08 -2.84
C GLN A 30 8.21 1.62 -2.96
N ASN A 31 8.77 0.71 -2.15
CA ASN A 31 8.34 -0.70 -2.17
C ASN A 31 6.89 -0.90 -1.64
N ALA A 32 6.44 0.04 -0.82
CA ALA A 32 5.07 0.17 -0.32
C ALA A 32 4.85 1.60 0.21
N TYR A 33 3.60 1.94 0.56
CA TYR A 33 3.19 3.24 1.08
C TYR A 33 3.58 4.43 0.17
N THR A 34 3.73 4.20 -1.14
CA THR A 34 4.28 5.17 -2.09
C THR A 34 3.59 6.53 -2.01
N THR A 35 2.27 6.55 -1.83
CA THR A 35 1.47 7.78 -1.79
C THR A 35 1.03 8.20 -0.39
N CYS A 36 1.58 7.58 0.68
CA CYS A 36 1.13 7.83 2.05
C CYS A 36 1.40 9.27 2.52
N LEU A 37 2.59 9.81 2.25
CA LEU A 37 2.87 11.22 2.55
C LEU A 37 1.93 12.15 1.77
N TRP A 38 1.67 11.83 0.51
CA TRP A 38 0.79 12.61 -0.34
C TRP A 38 -0.65 12.63 0.22
N HIS A 39 -1.17 11.46 0.59
CA HIS A 39 -2.46 11.34 1.28
C HIS A 39 -2.51 12.22 2.54
N ASN A 40 -1.48 12.13 3.38
CA ASN A 40 -1.43 12.86 4.64
C ASN A 40 -1.42 14.38 4.44
N VAL A 41 -0.68 14.87 3.44
CA VAL A 41 -0.63 16.31 3.14
C VAL A 41 -1.99 16.81 2.66
N LEU A 42 -2.65 16.10 1.75
CA LEU A 42 -3.96 16.50 1.22
C LEU A 42 -5.09 16.46 2.26
N ASN A 43 -5.01 15.51 3.21
CA ASN A 43 -6.03 15.33 4.25
C ASN A 43 -5.69 16.05 5.57
N SER A 44 -4.60 16.82 5.59
CA SER A 44 -4.20 17.56 6.79
C SER A 44 -5.02 18.85 6.99
N LYS A 45 -5.24 19.22 8.25
CA LYS A 45 -5.81 20.53 8.61
C LYS A 45 -4.69 21.48 9.02
N ILE A 46 -4.52 22.57 8.27
CA ILE A 46 -3.57 23.63 8.63
C ILE A 46 -4.13 24.43 9.81
N LEU A 47 -3.48 24.32 10.97
CA LEU A 47 -3.85 25.07 12.18
C LEU A 47 -3.15 26.44 12.26
N TYR A 48 -1.92 26.51 11.75
CA TYR A 48 -1.11 27.74 11.69
C TYR A 48 -0.10 27.65 10.55
N ASP A 49 -0.04 28.67 9.69
CA ASP A 49 0.95 28.80 8.60
C ASP A 49 1.07 30.28 8.18
N SER A 50 1.81 31.07 8.96
CA SER A 50 1.92 32.52 8.75
C SER A 50 2.58 32.95 7.43
N SER A 51 3.20 32.02 6.71
CA SER A 51 3.88 32.28 5.43
C SER A 51 3.28 31.47 4.26
N ASP A 52 2.13 30.82 4.47
CA ASP A 52 1.44 29.97 3.50
C ASP A 52 2.34 28.88 2.86
N LYS A 53 3.42 28.45 3.53
CA LYS A 53 4.37 27.50 2.94
C LYS A 53 3.76 26.12 2.73
N LEU A 54 3.03 25.61 3.73
CA LEU A 54 2.36 24.32 3.64
C LEU A 54 1.13 24.43 2.74
N LYS A 55 0.39 25.55 2.83
CA LYS A 55 -0.74 25.82 1.94
C LYS A 55 -0.33 25.81 0.45
N CYS A 56 0.81 26.40 0.11
CA CYS A 56 1.35 26.35 -1.25
C CYS A 56 1.70 24.92 -1.69
N ILE A 57 2.19 24.07 -0.79
CA ILE A 57 2.46 22.67 -1.07
C ILE A 57 1.15 21.91 -1.29
N VAL A 58 0.16 22.05 -0.41
CA VAL A 58 -1.16 21.42 -0.56
C VAL A 58 -1.76 21.79 -1.92
N ASN A 59 -1.85 23.08 -2.23
CA ASN A 59 -2.44 23.54 -3.50
C ASN A 59 -1.69 23.05 -4.75
N ARG A 60 -0.36 22.85 -4.67
CA ARG A 60 0.44 22.34 -5.80
C ARG A 60 0.15 20.86 -6.08
N PHE A 61 -0.09 20.08 -5.03
CA PHE A 61 -0.24 18.63 -5.11
C PHE A 61 -1.69 18.15 -4.97
N ASP A 62 -2.64 19.08 -4.80
CA ASP A 62 -4.07 18.83 -4.92
C ASP A 62 -4.44 18.71 -6.41
N ILE A 63 -4.02 17.59 -6.99
CA ILE A 63 -4.17 17.25 -8.39
C ILE A 63 -4.69 15.81 -8.52
N ASP A 64 -5.23 15.49 -9.68
CA ASP A 64 -5.64 14.12 -10.00
C ASP A 64 -4.47 13.14 -9.96
N TYR A 65 -4.76 11.87 -9.63
CA TYR A 65 -3.78 10.79 -9.58
C TYR A 65 -3.04 10.63 -10.91
N PRO A 66 -1.71 10.84 -10.97
CA PRO A 66 -0.98 10.75 -12.23
C PRO A 66 -1.04 9.34 -12.82
N GLN A 67 -1.53 9.22 -14.06
CA GLN A 67 -1.65 7.92 -14.74
C GLN A 67 -0.30 7.18 -14.86
N LYS A 68 0.79 7.93 -15.07
CA LYS A 68 2.15 7.38 -15.11
C LYS A 68 2.57 6.79 -13.76
N LEU A 69 2.21 7.42 -12.64
CA LEU A 69 2.46 6.89 -11.30
C LEU A 69 1.68 5.59 -11.08
N LYS A 70 0.39 5.57 -11.47
CA LYS A 70 -0.44 4.35 -11.41
C LYS A 70 0.25 3.21 -12.17
N GLN A 71 0.59 3.40 -13.43
CA GLN A 71 1.24 2.37 -14.26
C GLN A 71 2.59 1.91 -13.69
N THR A 72 3.36 2.83 -13.11
CA THR A 72 4.67 2.53 -12.49
C THR A 72 4.49 1.66 -11.24
N ILE A 73 3.52 1.99 -10.37
CA ILE A 73 3.20 1.17 -9.19
C ILE A 73 2.70 -0.20 -9.63
N LEU A 74 1.69 -0.27 -10.51
CA LEU A 74 1.08 -1.54 -10.93
C LEU A 74 2.13 -2.51 -11.51
N SER A 75 2.97 -2.03 -12.43
CA SER A 75 4.01 -2.86 -13.04
C SER A 75 5.08 -3.34 -12.05
N HIS A 76 5.61 -2.44 -11.22
CA HIS A 76 6.64 -2.80 -10.26
C HIS A 76 6.13 -3.70 -9.14
N HIS A 77 4.97 -3.36 -8.56
CA HIS A 77 4.42 -4.07 -7.41
C HIS A 77 3.93 -5.46 -7.80
N MET A 78 3.36 -5.65 -9.00
CA MET A 78 3.06 -7.00 -9.49
C MET A 78 4.30 -7.89 -9.54
N ASN A 79 5.44 -7.36 -9.97
CA ASN A 79 6.70 -8.12 -10.02
C ASN A 79 7.24 -8.47 -8.62
N LEU A 80 6.99 -7.62 -7.63
CA LEU A 80 7.32 -7.92 -6.23
C LEU A 80 6.39 -8.99 -5.64
N LEU A 81 5.09 -8.92 -5.95
CA LEU A 81 4.11 -9.89 -5.46
C LEU A 81 4.33 -11.28 -6.05
N THR A 82 4.58 -11.39 -7.36
CA THR A 82 4.67 -12.67 -8.06
C THR A 82 5.46 -12.59 -9.39
N GLY A 83 5.78 -13.75 -9.99
CA GLY A 83 6.32 -13.87 -11.34
C GLY A 83 7.84 -13.66 -11.50
N TYR A 84 8.51 -12.98 -10.56
CA TYR A 84 9.96 -12.75 -10.58
C TYR A 84 10.63 -13.36 -9.35
N LEU A 85 11.92 -13.71 -9.41
CA LEU A 85 12.64 -14.22 -8.24
C LEU A 85 13.63 -13.17 -7.69
N PRO A 86 13.62 -12.88 -6.37
CA PRO A 86 12.71 -13.44 -5.34
C PRO A 86 11.44 -12.59 -5.12
N SER A 87 10.26 -13.05 -5.59
CA SER A 87 8.94 -12.48 -5.28
C SER A 87 8.43 -12.89 -3.90
N TYR A 88 7.50 -12.13 -3.35
CA TYR A 88 6.95 -12.36 -2.02
C TYR A 88 6.17 -13.67 -1.92
N ASP A 89 5.35 -14.04 -2.92
CA ASP A 89 4.62 -15.32 -2.90
C ASP A 89 5.58 -16.52 -2.72
N LYS A 90 6.68 -16.59 -3.47
CA LYS A 90 7.68 -17.66 -3.36
C LYS A 90 8.45 -17.58 -2.05
N GLN A 91 8.71 -16.37 -1.54
CA GLN A 91 9.39 -16.20 -0.26
C GLN A 91 8.52 -16.66 0.93
N ILE A 92 7.21 -16.38 0.88
CA ILE A 92 6.23 -16.84 1.88
C ILE A 92 6.20 -18.38 1.89
N ILE A 93 6.08 -19.03 0.73
CA ILE A 93 6.08 -20.51 0.64
C ILE A 93 7.39 -21.10 1.15
N LYS A 94 8.54 -20.53 0.76
CA LYS A 94 9.85 -20.98 1.25
C LYS A 94 9.96 -20.85 2.77
N ALA A 95 9.44 -19.77 3.37
CA ALA A 95 9.44 -19.60 4.83
C ALA A 95 8.52 -20.63 5.52
N ALA A 96 7.33 -20.87 4.97
CA ALA A 96 6.40 -21.88 5.46
C ALA A 96 7.00 -23.30 5.42
N MET A 97 7.66 -23.68 4.32
CA MET A 97 8.35 -24.98 4.20
C MET A 97 9.43 -25.19 5.26
N ARG A 98 10.15 -24.12 5.63
CA ARG A 98 11.15 -24.15 6.70
C ARG A 98 10.56 -24.10 8.11
N LYS A 99 9.24 -23.90 8.23
CA LYS A 99 8.56 -23.61 9.50
C LYS A 99 9.13 -22.38 10.22
N ASP A 100 9.62 -21.42 9.44
CA ASP A 100 10.20 -20.17 9.94
C ASP A 100 9.12 -19.10 10.05
N ILE A 101 8.48 -19.05 11.22
CA ILE A 101 7.31 -18.18 11.47
C ILE A 101 7.67 -16.70 11.44
N VAL A 102 8.90 -16.32 11.80
CA VAL A 102 9.34 -14.91 11.82
C VAL A 102 9.54 -14.43 10.39
N SER A 103 10.25 -15.21 9.57
CA SER A 103 10.38 -14.91 8.13
C SER A 103 9.03 -14.94 7.43
N PHE A 104 8.15 -15.89 7.77
CA PHE A 104 6.80 -15.95 7.21
C PHE A 104 6.02 -14.66 7.49
N ASN A 105 5.94 -14.25 8.76
CA ASN A 105 5.24 -13.03 9.15
C ASN A 105 5.78 -11.80 8.43
N HIS A 106 7.10 -11.62 8.43
CA HIS A 106 7.74 -10.50 7.72
C HIS A 106 7.41 -10.46 6.22
N ARG A 107 7.40 -11.62 5.55
CA ARG A 107 7.09 -11.71 4.12
C ARG A 107 5.60 -11.53 3.82
N VAL A 108 4.72 -11.98 4.70
CA VAL A 108 3.28 -11.68 4.60
C VAL A 108 3.03 -10.19 4.79
N THR A 109 3.68 -9.53 5.75
CA THR A 109 3.59 -8.06 5.92
C THR A 109 4.04 -7.35 4.65
N ALA A 110 5.23 -7.64 4.13
CA ALA A 110 5.74 -7.01 2.91
C ALA A 110 4.82 -7.27 1.69
N PHE A 111 4.28 -8.49 1.56
CA PHE A 111 3.29 -8.80 0.53
C PHE A 111 2.04 -7.92 0.66
N LEU A 112 1.48 -7.78 1.87
CA LEU A 112 0.27 -7.00 2.09
C LEU A 112 0.48 -5.50 1.88
N GLU A 113 1.62 -4.95 2.33
CA GLU A 113 1.97 -3.54 2.13
C GLU A 113 2.06 -3.21 0.63
N THR A 114 2.75 -4.03 -0.15
CA THR A 114 2.83 -3.90 -1.61
C THR A 114 1.47 -4.13 -2.27
N TYR A 115 0.68 -5.10 -1.80
CA TYR A 115 -0.66 -5.38 -2.32
C TYR A 115 -1.62 -4.20 -2.13
N PHE A 116 -1.62 -3.56 -0.95
CA PHE A 116 -2.47 -2.39 -0.70
C PHE A 116 -2.04 -1.17 -1.54
N ASP A 117 -0.75 -0.90 -1.69
CA ASP A 117 -0.27 0.19 -2.54
C ASP A 117 -0.73 0.00 -4.00
N LEU A 118 -0.74 -1.26 -4.46
CA LEU A 118 -1.26 -1.64 -5.77
C LEU A 118 -2.78 -1.47 -5.87
N ILE A 119 -3.56 -1.91 -4.87
CA ILE A 119 -5.02 -1.72 -4.83
C ILE A 119 -5.38 -0.24 -4.86
N PHE A 120 -4.69 0.61 -4.09
CA PHE A 120 -4.96 2.03 -4.09
C PHE A 120 -4.57 2.68 -5.41
N ALA A 121 -3.41 2.35 -5.98
CA ALA A 121 -3.01 2.84 -7.29
C ALA A 121 -3.97 2.42 -8.42
N LEU A 122 -4.46 1.16 -8.41
CA LEU A 122 -5.47 0.67 -9.37
C LEU A 122 -6.70 1.57 -9.38
N ASN A 123 -7.14 1.97 -8.19
CA ASN A 123 -8.30 2.80 -7.95
C ASN A 123 -8.01 4.31 -7.97
N MET A 124 -6.77 4.72 -8.27
CA MET A 124 -6.35 6.13 -8.24
C MET A 124 -6.58 6.80 -6.88
N LEU A 125 -6.51 6.02 -5.80
CA LEU A 125 -6.59 6.48 -4.43
C LEU A 125 -5.17 6.67 -3.88
N THR A 126 -4.98 7.69 -3.05
CA THR A 126 -3.75 7.81 -2.25
C THR A 126 -3.85 6.91 -1.01
N HIS A 127 -2.72 6.36 -0.58
CA HIS A 127 -2.64 5.39 0.50
C HIS A 127 -2.86 6.05 1.88
N PRO A 128 -3.82 5.61 2.71
CA PRO A 128 -4.18 6.26 3.97
C PRO A 128 -3.24 5.96 5.15
N GLY A 129 -2.04 5.45 4.89
CA GLY A 129 -1.21 4.77 5.90
C GLY A 129 -1.78 3.43 6.38
N GLU A 130 -1.27 2.94 7.52
CA GLU A 130 -1.51 1.57 8.03
C GLU A 130 -2.92 1.35 8.60
N LYS A 131 -3.52 2.38 9.20
CA LYS A 131 -4.73 2.21 10.01
C LYS A 131 -5.95 2.01 9.11
N ARG A 132 -6.68 0.92 9.34
CA ARG A 132 -7.98 0.61 8.70
C ARG A 132 -7.94 0.56 7.16
N MET A 133 -6.83 0.10 6.58
CA MET A 133 -6.69 -0.01 5.11
C MET A 133 -7.80 -0.82 4.44
N ILE A 134 -8.26 -1.91 5.07
CA ILE A 134 -9.37 -2.73 4.54
C ILE A 134 -10.65 -1.90 4.44
N ASP A 135 -11.05 -1.24 5.53
CA ASP A 135 -12.28 -0.44 5.57
C ASP A 135 -12.20 0.73 4.57
N TYR A 136 -11.04 1.40 4.49
CA TYR A 136 -10.82 2.48 3.53
C TYR A 136 -10.92 1.97 2.08
N ALA A 137 -10.34 0.82 1.76
CA ALA A 137 -10.45 0.21 0.45
C ALA A 137 -11.92 -0.15 0.13
N GLU A 138 -12.63 -0.82 1.04
CA GLU A 138 -14.04 -1.21 0.84
C GLU A 138 -14.99 -0.02 0.65
N GLN A 139 -14.69 1.13 1.26
CA GLN A 139 -15.51 2.33 1.16
C GLN A 139 -15.22 3.17 -0.10
N ASN A 140 -13.97 3.18 -0.57
CA ASN A 140 -13.52 4.16 -1.57
C ASN A 140 -13.08 3.53 -2.90
N ALA A 141 -12.69 2.26 -2.92
CA ALA A 141 -12.22 1.59 -4.12
C ALA A 141 -13.40 1.09 -4.97
N GLN A 142 -13.38 1.44 -6.26
CA GLN A 142 -14.34 0.93 -7.24
C GLN A 142 -14.03 -0.52 -7.66
N TYR A 143 -12.74 -0.87 -7.69
CA TYR A 143 -12.23 -2.15 -8.16
C TYR A 143 -11.53 -2.87 -7.01
N LEU A 144 -12.18 -3.91 -6.48
CA LEU A 144 -11.63 -4.78 -5.44
C LEU A 144 -11.67 -6.24 -5.86
N PRO A 145 -10.63 -7.04 -5.52
CA PRO A 145 -10.62 -8.47 -5.77
C PRO A 145 -11.84 -9.15 -5.13
N ARG A 146 -12.41 -10.17 -5.78
CA ARG A 146 -13.49 -10.92 -5.12
C ARG A 146 -12.95 -11.56 -3.84
N HIS A 147 -13.80 -11.59 -2.82
CA HIS A 147 -13.42 -12.10 -1.50
C HIS A 147 -12.24 -11.36 -0.85
N PHE A 148 -11.98 -10.11 -1.24
CA PHE A 148 -10.89 -9.24 -0.76
C PHE A 148 -10.53 -9.44 0.72
N GLN A 149 -11.43 -9.05 1.63
CA GLN A 149 -11.18 -9.13 3.06
C GLN A 149 -11.02 -10.59 3.56
N LYS A 150 -11.79 -11.53 3.00
CA LYS A 150 -11.72 -12.95 3.38
C LYS A 150 -10.35 -13.54 3.03
N ASN A 151 -9.82 -13.24 1.85
CA ASN A 151 -8.54 -13.78 1.41
C ASN A 151 -7.35 -13.17 2.18
N ILE A 152 -7.39 -11.87 2.49
CA ILE A 152 -6.40 -11.24 3.39
C ILE A 152 -6.40 -11.93 4.76
N LYS A 153 -7.58 -12.14 5.36
CA LYS A 153 -7.72 -12.85 6.64
C LYS A 153 -7.16 -14.28 6.57
N ARG A 154 -7.48 -15.02 5.51
CA ARG A 154 -6.93 -16.37 5.27
C ARG A 154 -5.41 -16.37 5.24
N LEU A 155 -4.77 -15.40 4.57
CA LEU A 155 -3.32 -15.31 4.49
C LEU A 155 -2.68 -15.00 5.85
N ILE A 156 -3.21 -14.01 6.59
CA ILE A 156 -2.69 -13.62 7.91
C ILE A 156 -2.81 -14.77 8.92
N TYR A 157 -3.95 -15.45 8.97
CA TYR A 157 -4.17 -16.57 9.89
C TYR A 157 -3.56 -17.90 9.39
N GLY A 158 -3.07 -17.94 8.15
CA GLY A 158 -2.46 -19.11 7.53
C GLY A 158 -1.04 -19.43 8.02
N ALA A 159 -0.49 -18.68 8.98
CA ALA A 159 0.88 -18.84 9.49
C ALA A 159 1.21 -20.24 10.03
N THR A 160 0.19 -21.00 10.42
CA THR A 160 0.32 -22.40 10.90
C THR A 160 -0.19 -23.44 9.89
N GLY A 161 -0.66 -22.99 8.72
CA GLY A 161 -1.21 -23.86 7.68
C GLY A 161 -0.13 -24.66 6.95
N HIS A 162 -0.55 -25.69 6.22
CA HIS A 162 0.36 -26.43 5.35
C HIS A 162 0.82 -25.55 4.18
N PRO A 163 2.08 -25.66 3.71
CA PRO A 163 2.58 -24.84 2.59
C PRO A 163 1.68 -24.86 1.34
N ASN A 164 1.03 -26.00 1.06
CA ASN A 164 0.08 -26.10 -0.06
C ASN A 164 -1.17 -25.22 0.14
N GLU A 165 -1.73 -25.18 1.35
CA GLU A 165 -2.88 -24.33 1.67
C GLU A 165 -2.53 -22.84 1.54
N ILE A 166 -1.34 -22.47 1.99
CA ILE A 166 -0.82 -21.10 1.85
C ILE A 166 -0.65 -20.74 0.37
N GLN A 167 -0.15 -21.69 -0.43
CA GLN A 167 0.00 -21.51 -1.87
C GLN A 167 -1.36 -21.31 -2.57
N ASP A 168 -2.38 -22.07 -2.18
CA ASP A 168 -3.73 -21.91 -2.71
C ASP A 168 -4.31 -20.53 -2.34
N ILE A 169 -4.12 -20.07 -1.09
CA ILE A 169 -4.54 -18.73 -0.66
C ILE A 169 -3.85 -17.63 -1.48
N LEU A 170 -2.54 -17.74 -1.70
CA LEU A 170 -1.78 -16.78 -2.51
C LEU A 170 -2.27 -16.78 -3.96
N ASN A 171 -2.52 -17.96 -4.54
CA ASN A 171 -3.08 -18.08 -5.88
C ASN A 171 -4.45 -17.43 -5.99
N ASP A 172 -5.34 -17.64 -5.01
CA ASP A 172 -6.66 -17.01 -4.96
C ASP A 172 -6.55 -15.47 -4.97
N ILE A 173 -5.65 -14.90 -4.16
CA ILE A 173 -5.41 -13.45 -4.11
C ILE A 173 -4.89 -12.93 -5.46
N LEU A 174 -3.84 -13.59 -5.99
CA LEU A 174 -3.15 -13.14 -7.20
C LEU A 174 -3.99 -13.30 -8.47
N ASN A 175 -4.81 -14.35 -8.55
CA ASN A 175 -5.71 -14.56 -9.68
C ASN A 175 -6.78 -13.46 -9.75
N GLU A 176 -7.46 -13.19 -8.64
CA GLU A 176 -8.47 -12.12 -8.57
C GLU A 176 -7.85 -10.75 -8.85
N LEU A 177 -6.62 -10.51 -8.39
CA LEU A 177 -5.91 -9.28 -8.69
C LEU A 177 -5.57 -9.16 -10.18
N THR A 178 -5.06 -10.22 -10.79
CA THR A 178 -4.70 -10.25 -12.21
C THR A 178 -5.91 -10.02 -13.12
N LEU A 179 -7.08 -10.56 -12.74
CA LEU A 179 -8.33 -10.32 -13.45
C LEU A 179 -8.71 -8.83 -13.45
N LEU A 180 -8.44 -8.08 -12.38
CA LEU A 180 -8.72 -6.64 -12.37
C LEU A 180 -7.77 -5.85 -13.25
N LEU A 181 -6.49 -6.25 -13.32
CA LEU A 181 -5.46 -5.55 -14.10
C LEU A 181 -5.60 -5.75 -15.61
N HIS A 182 -6.24 -6.83 -16.06
CA HIS A 182 -6.51 -7.03 -17.49
C HIS A 182 -7.79 -6.33 -17.97
N ASN A 183 -8.69 -5.98 -17.05
CA ASN A 183 -10.00 -5.41 -17.38
C ASN A 183 -10.08 -3.87 -17.21
N ASN A 184 -9.03 -3.22 -16.72
CA ASN A 184 -8.99 -1.78 -16.36
C ASN A 184 -7.62 -1.15 -16.63
#